data_AF-A0A8T6IZC8-F1
#
_entry.id   AF-A0A8T6IZC8-F1
#
_cell.length_a   1.000
_cell.length_b   1.000
_cell.length_c   1.000
_cell.angle_alpha   90.00
_cell.angle_beta   90.00
_cell.angle_gamma   90.00
#
_symmetry.space_group_name_H-M   'P 1'
#
loop_
_entity.id
_entity.type
_entity.pdbx_description
1 polymer ?
#
loop_
_entity_poly.entity_id
_entity_poly.type
_entity_poly.pdbx_seq_one_letter_code
_entity_poly.pdbx_strand_id
1 'polypeptide(L)' 'MPWKTLGQAHLIARLQPALEQRRESHAYLLTGPPHIGKLTLAREIAQAVNCLSSSSPPLEGGTIGGV' A
#
# COMPACT_ATOMS: atom_id res chain seq x y z
N MET A 1 -11.66 5.09 -2.16
CA MET A 1 -10.58 5.06 -1.15
C MET A 1 -9.41 5.88 -1.68
N PRO A 2 -8.99 6.98 -1.04
CA PRO A 2 -7.85 7.74 -1.53
C PRO A 2 -6.56 7.00 -1.20
N TRP A 3 -5.83 6.59 -2.23
CA TRP A 3 -4.45 6.13 -2.11
C TRP A 3 -3.56 7.36 -1.88
N LYS A 4 -2.72 7.35 -0.84
CA LYS A 4 -1.75 8.41 -0.52
C LYS A 4 -0.52 8.31 -1.44
N THR A 5 -0.17 7.12 -1.95
CA THR A 5 0.91 6.96 -2.93
C THR A 5 0.53 7.52 -4.30
N LEU A 6 1.23 8.58 -4.73
CA LEU A 6 1.05 9.22 -6.03
C LEU A 6 1.93 8.56 -7.12
N GLY A 7 1.45 8.58 -8.38
CA GLY A 7 2.20 8.11 -9.55
C GLY A 7 2.15 6.60 -9.83
N GLN A 8 1.62 5.78 -8.91
CA GLN A 8 1.45 4.32 -9.06
C GLN A 8 0.06 3.96 -9.61
N ALA A 9 -0.49 4.77 -10.53
CA ALA A 9 -1.88 4.67 -10.97
C ALA A 9 -2.22 3.31 -11.59
N HIS A 10 -1.30 2.71 -12.34
CA HIS A 10 -1.52 1.39 -12.95
C HIS A 10 -1.61 0.26 -11.91
N LEU A 11 -0.84 0.34 -10.82
CA LEU A 11 -0.93 -0.64 -9.74
C LEU A 11 -2.25 -0.50 -8.98
N ILE A 12 -2.62 0.73 -8.64
CA ILE A 12 -3.88 1.04 -7.97
C ILE A 12 -5.07 0.56 -8.80
N ALA A 13 -5.08 0.83 -10.10
CA ALA A 13 -6.14 0.40 -11.01
C ALA A 13 -6.29 -1.12 -11.11
N ARG A 14 -5.20 -1.89 -10.89
CA ARG A 14 -5.26 -3.35 -10.81
C ARG A 14 -5.68 -3.85 -9.44
N LEU A 15 -5.26 -3.18 -8.38
CA LEU A 15 -5.54 -3.60 -7.00
C LEU A 15 -6.98 -3.32 -6.57
N GLN A 16 -7.53 -2.16 -6.96
CA GLN A 16 -8.86 -1.74 -6.57
C GLN A 16 -9.96 -2.79 -6.90
N PRO A 17 -10.08 -3.30 -8.14
CA PRO A 17 -11.08 -4.31 -8.45
C PRO A 17 -10.82 -5.65 -7.75
N ALA A 18 -9.55 -6.01 -7.47
CA ALA A 18 -9.22 -7.22 -6.73
C ALA A 18 -9.69 -7.14 -5.27
N LEU A 19 -9.55 -5.97 -4.64
CA LEU A 19 -10.03 -5.72 -3.27
C LEU A 19 -11.56 -5.67 -3.20
N GLU A 20 -12.22 -5.01 -4.15
CA GLU A 20 -13.69 -4.92 -4.22
C GLU A 20 -14.34 -6.29 -4.40
N GLN A 21 -13.69 -7.18 -5.16
CA GLN A 21 -14.18 -8.53 -5.44
C GLN A 21 -13.73 -9.57 -4.40
N ARG A 22 -13.01 -9.17 -3.34
CA ARG A 22 -12.33 -10.08 -2.39
C ARG A 22 -11.54 -11.20 -3.08
N ARG A 23 -10.82 -10.82 -4.13
CA ARG A 23 -9.92 -11.68 -4.90
C ARG A 23 -8.49 -11.18 -4.78
N GLU A 24 -8.06 -10.89 -3.55
CA GLU A 24 -6.69 -10.54 -3.26
C GLU A 24 -5.72 -11.69 -3.57
N SER A 25 -4.57 -11.35 -4.18
CA SER A 25 -3.49 -12.31 -4.38
C SER A 25 -2.80 -12.63 -3.04
N HIS A 26 -2.37 -13.88 -2.86
CA HIS A 26 -1.68 -14.32 -1.64
C HIS A 26 -0.36 -13.59 -1.39
N ALA A 27 0.28 -13.05 -2.44
CA ALA A 27 1.53 -12.32 -2.33
C ALA A 27 1.63 -11.23 -3.40
N TYR A 28 2.24 -10.09 -3.02
CA TYR A 28 2.57 -8.98 -3.90
C TYR A 28 4.06 -8.66 -3.78
N LEU A 29 4.76 -8.53 -4.91
CA LEU A 29 6.17 -8.14 -4.98
C LEU A 29 6.30 -6.73 -5.57
N LEU A 30 6.81 -5.78 -4.79
CA LEU A 30 7.04 -4.41 -5.22
C LEU A 30 8.54 -4.18 -5.50
N THR A 31 8.90 -3.90 -6.76
CA THR A 31 10.30 -3.74 -7.20
C THR A 31 10.56 -2.32 -7.70
N GLY A 32 11.83 -1.86 -7.63
CA GLY A 32 12.26 -0.56 -8.15
C GLY A 32 13.31 0.16 -7.29
N PRO A 33 13.77 1.36 -7.69
CA PRO A 33 14.79 2.15 -6.99
C PRO A 33 14.40 2.53 -5.53
N PRO A 34 15.37 2.84 -4.65
CA PRO A 34 15.06 3.27 -3.28
C PRO A 34 14.27 4.59 -3.27
N HIS A 35 13.47 4.81 -2.21
CA HIS A 35 12.69 6.04 -1.97
C HIS A 35 11.56 6.39 -2.96
N ILE A 36 11.19 5.49 -3.88
CA ILE A 36 10.05 5.70 -4.81
C ILE A 36 8.66 5.34 -4.23
N GLY A 37 8.55 5.20 -2.91
CA GLY A 37 7.26 4.95 -2.24
C GLY A 37 6.78 3.48 -2.21
N LYS A 38 7.61 2.50 -2.57
CA LYS A 38 7.24 1.06 -2.52
C LYS A 38 6.78 0.60 -1.13
N LEU A 39 7.51 1.03 -0.09
CA LEU A 39 7.16 0.70 1.29
C LEU A 39 5.84 1.34 1.71
N THR A 40 5.59 2.57 1.28
CA THR A 40 4.34 3.28 1.53
C THR A 40 3.18 2.53 0.89
N LEU A 41 3.32 2.16 -0.39
CA LEU A 41 2.30 1.38 -1.09
C LEU A 41 2.04 0.02 -0.41
N ALA A 42 3.09 -0.72 -0.02
CA ALA A 42 2.91 -1.99 0.71
C ALA A 42 2.06 -1.83 1.98
N ARG A 43 2.27 -0.74 2.73
CA ARG A 43 1.49 -0.43 3.93
C ARG A 43 0.04 -0.09 3.60
N GLU A 44 -0.21 0.68 2.56
CA GLU A 44 -1.58 0.98 2.10
C GLU A 44 -2.35 -0.27 1.69
N ILE A 45 -1.68 -1.20 0.99
CA ILE A 45 -2.27 -2.49 0.63
C ILE A 45 -2.62 -3.29 1.88
N ALA A 46 -1.70 -3.38 2.84
CA ALA A 46 -1.94 -4.07 4.10
C ALA A 46 -3.11 -3.42 4.89
N GLN A 47 -3.21 -2.10 4.88
CA GLN A 47 -4.34 -1.39 5.49
C GLN A 47 -5.65 -1.69 4.74
N ALA A 48 -5.66 -1.70 3.41
CA ALA A 48 -6.85 -1.96 2.62
C ALA A 48 -7.40 -3.39 2.81
N VAL A 49 -6.52 -4.38 3.03
CA VAL A 49 -6.92 -5.77 3.31
C VAL A 49 -7.35 -5.96 4.77
N ASN A 50 -6.65 -5.34 5.73
CA ASN A 50 -6.87 -5.59 7.15
C ASN A 50 -7.88 -4.64 7.82
N CYS A 51 -7.99 -3.39 7.36
CA CYS A 51 -8.79 -2.37 8.04
C CYS A 51 -10.19 -2.28 7.44
N LEU A 52 -11.20 -2.60 8.26
CA LEU A 52 -12.63 -2.40 7.94
C LEU A 52 -13.07 -0.93 8.04
N SER A 53 -12.17 -0.02 8.46
CA SER A 53 -12.43 1.41 8.63
C SER A 53 -11.24 2.26 8.17
N SER A 54 -11.51 3.27 7.35
CA SER A 54 -10.56 4.12 6.63
C SER A 54 -9.85 5.18 7.47
N SER A 55 -9.83 5.04 8.80
CA SER A 55 -9.45 6.13 9.73
C SER A 55 -8.16 5.91 10.51
N SER A 56 -7.38 4.84 10.26
CA SER A 56 -6.08 4.71 10.93
C SER A 56 -5.01 5.46 10.13
N PRO A 57 -4.44 6.57 10.66
CA PRO A 57 -3.35 7.25 9.96
C PRO A 57 -2.19 6.27 9.76
N PRO A 58 -1.53 6.27 8.59
CA PRO A 58 -0.33 5.48 8.42
C PRO A 58 0.69 6.04 9.40
N LEU A 59 1.19 5.17 10.30
CA LEU A 59 2.23 5.47 11.26
C LEU A 59 3.34 6.28 10.57
N GLU A 60 3.37 7.59 10.84
CA GLU A 60 4.49 8.45 10.46
C GLU A 60 5.68 8.03 11.32
N GLY A 61 6.84 7.87 10.69
CA GLY A 61 8.10 7.68 11.42
C GLY A 61 8.41 6.24 11.82
N GLY A 62 8.62 5.36 10.83
CA GLY A 62 9.51 4.21 11.03
C GLY A 62 10.93 4.64 10.69
N THR A 63 11.65 5.23 11.65
CA THR A 63 13.11 5.45 11.58
C THR A 63 13.79 4.17 11.10
N ILE A 64 14.43 4.24 9.93
CA ILE A 64 15.36 3.21 9.51
C ILE A 64 16.66 3.41 10.29
N GLY A 65 16.99 2.44 11.15
CA GLY A 65 18.35 2.21 11.66
C GLY A 65 18.97 3.33 12.49
N GLY A 66 18.82 3.24 13.82
CA GLY A 66 19.86 3.74 14.71
C GLY A 66 21.08 2.82 14.64
N VAL A 67 22.17 3.36 14.09
CA VAL A 67 23.55 3.11 14.52
C VAL A 67 24.09 4.45 14.97
#